data_AF-A0A842XXR8-F1
#
_entry.id   AF-A0A842XXR8-F1
#
_cell.length_a   1.000
_cell.length_b   1.000
_cell.length_c   1.000
_cell.angle_alpha   90.00
_cell.angle_beta   90.00
_cell.angle_gamma   90.00
#
_symmetry.space_group_name_H-M   'P 1'
#
loop_
_entity.id
_entity.type
_entity.pdbx_description
1 polymer ?
#
loop_
_entity_poly.entity_id
_entity_poly.type
_entity_poly.pdbx_seq_one_letter_code
_entity_poly.pdbx_strand_id
1 'polypeptide(L)' 'MRLVKNVDPKKAHLYTHLRWAKVFTENADRLLKEVLESMGLKLDMLTLFDIFIGQGNDPNKNRKRLMDTWIA' A
#
# COMPACT_ATOMS: atom_id res chain seq x y z
N MET A 1 6.23 13.76 12.56
CA MET A 1 4.87 14.35 12.64
C MET A 1 4.52 14.99 13.97
N ARG A 2 5.12 14.58 15.11
CA ARG A 2 5.04 15.32 16.38
C ARG A 2 5.43 16.80 16.24
N LEU A 3 6.43 17.09 15.41
CA LEU A 3 6.87 18.46 15.10
C LEU A 3 5.76 19.36 14.54
N VAL A 4 4.93 18.87 13.61
CA VAL A 4 3.82 19.65 13.04
C VAL A 4 2.75 19.94 14.09
N LYS A 5 2.43 18.97 14.95
CA LYS A 5 1.53 19.17 16.09
C LYS A 5 2.06 20.19 17.09
N ASN A 6 3.37 20.27 17.26
CA ASN A 6 4.01 21.21 18.18
C ASN A 6 4.12 22.64 17.61
N VAL A 7 4.22 22.79 16.28
CA VAL A 7 4.36 24.08 15.58
C VAL A 7 3.00 24.71 15.26
N ASP A 8 2.04 23.94 14.75
CA ASP A 8 0.67 24.41 14.48
C ASP A 8 -0.36 23.31 14.80
N PRO A 9 -0.83 23.25 16.07
CA PRO A 9 -1.79 22.24 16.50
C PRO A 9 -3.12 22.31 15.73
N LYS A 10 -3.54 23.52 15.31
CA LYS A 10 -4.83 23.74 14.64
C LYS A 10 -4.82 23.14 13.23
N LYS A 11 -3.71 23.25 12.51
CA LYS A 11 -3.57 22.72 11.14
C LYS A 11 -3.06 21.27 11.08
N ALA A 12 -2.63 20.69 12.19
CA ALA A 12 -2.07 19.34 12.21
C ALA A 12 -2.99 18.25 11.60
N HIS A 13 -4.30 18.43 11.65
CA HIS A 13 -5.27 17.50 11.06
C HIS A 13 -5.16 17.38 9.53
N LEU A 14 -4.71 18.44 8.83
CA LEU A 14 -4.50 18.44 7.38
C LEU A 14 -3.37 17.48 6.95
N TYR A 15 -2.44 17.20 7.86
CA TYR A 15 -1.31 16.30 7.64
C TYR A 15 -1.63 14.84 7.95
N THR A 16 -2.89 14.52 8.23
CA THR A 16 -3.32 13.15 8.55
C THR A 16 -2.98 12.18 7.43
N HIS A 17 -3.16 12.54 6.16
CA HIS A 17 -2.79 11.69 5.02
C HIS A 17 -1.29 11.39 4.97
N LEU A 18 -0.44 12.39 5.23
CA LEU A 18 1.00 12.18 5.34
C LEU A 18 1.37 11.25 6.50
N ARG A 19 0.52 11.18 7.54
CA ARG A 19 0.72 10.27 8.68
C ARG A 19 0.49 8.84 8.24
N TRP A 20 -0.62 8.63 7.56
CA TRP A 20 -0.99 7.33 7.04
C TRP A 20 0.00 6.85 5.98
N ALA A 21 0.42 7.74 5.08
CA ALA A 21 1.46 7.44 4.11
C ALA A 21 2.76 7.02 4.80
N LYS A 22 3.21 7.77 5.81
CA LYS A 22 4.41 7.42 6.58
C LYS A 22 4.26 6.05 7.27
N VAL A 23 3.17 5.84 8.02
CA VAL A 23 2.91 4.56 8.71
C VAL A 23 2.87 3.40 7.72
N PHE A 24 2.23 3.60 6.57
CA PHE A 24 2.18 2.61 5.51
C PHE A 24 3.59 2.30 5.01
N THR A 25 4.39 3.31 4.62
CA THR A 25 5.75 3.09 4.10
C THR A 25 6.67 2.41 5.11
N GLU A 26 6.55 2.73 6.41
CA GLU A 26 7.33 2.09 7.48
C GLU A 26 6.96 0.62 7.68
N ASN A 27 5.73 0.22 7.32
CA ASN A 27 5.22 -1.15 7.50
C ASN A 27 5.10 -1.94 6.19
N ALA A 28 5.29 -1.31 5.03
CA ALA A 28 5.02 -1.90 3.72
C ALA A 28 5.85 -3.16 3.47
N ASP A 29 7.14 -3.14 3.83
CA ASP A 29 8.05 -4.27 3.71
C ASP A 29 7.56 -5.48 4.53
N ARG A 30 7.19 -5.25 5.80
CA ARG A 30 6.64 -6.30 6.66
C ARG A 30 5.33 -6.85 6.11
N LEU A 31 4.41 -5.97 5.70
CA LEU A 31 3.14 -6.40 5.11
C LEU A 31 3.36 -7.25 3.85
N LEU A 32 4.28 -6.82 2.98
CA LEU A 32 4.63 -7.56 1.78
C LEU A 32 5.20 -8.94 2.13
N LYS A 33 6.11 -9.00 3.09
CA LYS A 33 6.70 -10.25 3.58
C LYS A 33 5.64 -11.22 4.10
N GLU A 34 4.75 -10.77 4.98
CA GLU A 34 3.67 -11.60 5.56
C GLU A 34 2.72 -12.15 4.48
N VAL A 35 2.38 -11.32 3.48
CA VAL A 35 1.56 -11.76 2.34
C VAL A 35 2.27 -12.84 1.52
N LEU A 36 3.55 -12.65 1.21
CA LEU A 36 4.33 -13.64 0.46
C LEU A 36 4.48 -14.95 1.24
N GLU A 37 4.77 -14.88 2.54
CA GLU A 37 4.88 -16.06 3.40
C GLU A 37 3.56 -16.83 3.46
N SER A 38 2.41 -16.15 3.48
CA SER A 38 1.10 -16.82 3.42
C SER A 38 0.86 -17.60 2.12
N MET A 39 1.60 -17.26 1.06
CA MET A 39 1.56 -17.93 -0.24
C MET A 39 2.70 -18.96 -0.41
N GLY A 40 3.52 -19.18 0.63
CA GLY A 40 4.71 -20.05 0.55
C GLY A 40 5.86 -19.44 -0.26
N LEU A 41 5.83 -18.12 -0.49
CA LEU A 41 6.87 -17.39 -1.21
C LEU A 41 7.78 -16.66 -0.23
N LYS A 42 9.06 -16.55 -0.58
CA LYS A 42 10.04 -15.80 0.21
C LYS A 42 10.22 -14.42 -0.41
N LEU A 43 10.29 -13.38 0.43
CA LEU A 43 10.72 -12.06 -0.04
C LEU A 43 12.23 -12.09 -0.31
N ASP A 44 12.61 -12.34 -1.56
CA ASP A 44 13.97 -12.22 -2.07
C ASP A 44 14.02 -11.28 -3.29
N MET A 45 15.23 -11.03 -3.79
CA MET A 45 15.44 -10.07 -4.87
C MET A 45 14.71 -10.46 -6.16
N LEU A 46 14.66 -11.75 -6.49
CA LEU A 46 13.98 -12.24 -7.70
C LEU A 46 12.46 -12.06 -7.57
N THR A 47 11.90 -12.46 -6.42
CA THR A 47 10.47 -12.28 -6.14
C THR A 47 10.08 -10.80 -6.19
N LEU A 48 10.93 -9.92 -5.66
CA LEU A 48 10.71 -8.48 -5.74
C LEU A 48 10.71 -7.99 -7.20
N PHE A 49 11.66 -8.44 -8.03
CA PHE A 49 11.69 -8.12 -9.46
C PHE A 49 10.45 -8.62 -10.19
N ASP A 50 9.99 -9.84 -9.93
CA ASP A 50 8.78 -10.40 -10.53
C ASP A 50 7.54 -9.57 -10.16
N ILE A 51 7.44 -9.13 -8.91
CA ILE A 51 6.36 -8.22 -8.47
C ILE A 51 6.44 -6.89 -9.21
N PHE A 52 7.63 -6.29 -9.34
CA PHE A 52 7.82 -5.03 -10.07
C PHE A 52 7.43 -5.14 -11.54
N ILE A 53 7.82 -6.21 -12.21
CA ILE A 53 7.41 -6.49 -13.60
C ILE A 53 5.88 -6.66 -13.66
N GLY A 54 5.31 -7.39 -12.70
CA GLY A 54 3.88 -7.60 -12.56
C GLY A 54 3.08 -6.31 -12.28
N GLN A 55 3.67 -5.29 -11.66
CA GLN A 55 3.02 -3.99 -11.42
C GLN A 55 2.69 -3.23 -12.72
N GLY A 56 3.34 -3.57 -13.83
CA GLY A 56 2.95 -3.08 -15.16
C GLY A 56 1.60 -3.61 -15.65
N ASN A 57 1.07 -4.64 -14.98
CA ASN A 57 -0.22 -5.22 -15.27
C ASN A 57 -1.28 -4.54 -14.39
N ASP A 58 -2.02 -3.58 -14.95
CA ASP A 58 -3.07 -2.85 -14.23
C ASP A 58 -4.06 -3.85 -13.60
N PRO A 59 -4.07 -3.99 -12.26
CA PRO A 59 -4.93 -4.95 -11.60
C PRO A 59 -6.41 -4.62 -11.81
N ASN A 60 -6.74 -3.38 -12.19
CA ASN A 60 -8.10 -2.93 -12.45
C ASN A 60 -8.58 -3.23 -13.88
N LYS A 61 -7.70 -3.69 -14.77
CA LYS A 61 -8.06 -4.03 -16.17
C LYS A 61 -8.75 -5.38 -16.29
N ASN A 62 -8.32 -6.37 -15.50
CA ASN A 62 -8.86 -7.75 -15.54
C ASN A 62 -9.62 -8.15 -14.26
N ARG A 63 -9.76 -7.25 -13.29
CA ARG A 63 -10.48 -7.52 -12.05
C ARG A 63 -11.98 -7.41 -12.27
N LYS A 64 -12.71 -8.50 -11.97
CA LYS A 64 -14.17 -8.47 -11.79
C LYS A 64 -14.51 -7.52 -10.65
N ARG A 65 -15.26 -6.46 -10.93
CA ARG A 65 -15.71 -5.52 -9.93
C ARG A 65 -16.98 -6.07 -9.28
N LEU A 66 -17.08 -5.86 -7.97
CA LEU A 66 -18.24 -6.26 -7.18
C LEU A 66 -19.55 -5.67 -7.74
N MET A 67 -19.46 -4.48 -8.34
CA MET A 67 -20.60 -3.76 -8.91
C MET A 67 -20.81 -4.02 -10.40
N ASP A 68 -20.02 -4.87 -11.06
CA ASP A 68 -20.15 -5.11 -12.51
C ASP A 68 -21.56 -5.59 -12.89
N THR A 69 -22.23 -6.34 -12.00
CA THR A 69 -23.60 -6.84 -12.21
C THR A 69 -24.67 -5.76 -12.10
N TRP A 70 -24.36 -4.60 -11.51
CA TRP A 70 -25.31 -3.52 -11.21
C TRP A 70 -25.26 -2.37 -12.22
N ILE A 71 -24.29 -2.39 -13.14
CA ILE A 71 -24.10 -1.38 -14.18
C ILE A 71 -24.82 -1.80 -15.50
N ALA A 72 -25.48 -2.96 -15.51
CA ALA A 72 -26.22 -3.51 -16.65
C ALA A 72 -27.55 -2.79 -16.91
#